data_AF-A0A1V5V2V3-F1
#
_entry.id   AF-A0A1V5V2V3-F1
#
_cell.length_a   1.000
_cell.length_b   1.000
_cell.length_c   1.000
_cell.angle_alpha   90.00
_cell.angle_beta   90.00
_cell.angle_gamma   90.00
#
_symmetry.space_group_name_H-M   'P 1'
#
loop_
_entity.id
_entity.type
_entity.pdbx_description
1 polymer ?
#
loop_
_entity_poly.entity_id
_entity_poly.type
_entity_poly.pdbx_seq_one_letter_code
_entity_poly.pdbx_strand_id
1 'polypeptide(L)'
;MQFMFRSTPQGFFSELEYKVQKISVENITTFNEELNDGVNDGVNDGVNDGVKIIYKLIQSSPGINTTQILKEIEVSKRTLERWIRELRKRNIIEFKGAPKTGGYYIVSKNPIKN
;
A
#
# COMPACT_ATOMS: atom_id res chain seq x y z
N MET A 1 -28.52 1.12 3.51
CA MET A 1 -28.46 1.39 4.97
C MET A 1 -29.81 0.97 5.51
N GLN A 2 -29.85 -0.01 6.40
CA GLN A 2 -31.09 -0.52 6.96
C GLN A 2 -31.10 -0.22 8.44
N PHE A 3 -32.20 0.38 8.90
CA PHE A 3 -32.44 0.68 10.29
C PHE A 3 -33.37 -0.39 10.84
N MET A 4 -32.93 -1.10 11.87
CA MET A 4 -33.73 -2.13 12.52
C MET A 4 -34.08 -1.65 13.92
N PHE A 5 -35.35 -1.81 14.30
CA PHE A 5 -35.84 -1.44 15.61
C PHE A 5 -36.28 -2.70 16.33
N ARG A 6 -35.74 -2.91 17.54
CA ARG A 6 -36.13 -4.03 18.40
C ARG A 6 -36.78 -3.51 19.66
N SER A 7 -38.03 -3.87 19.86
CA SER A 7 -38.79 -3.56 21.07
C SER A 7 -38.40 -4.52 22.21
N THR A 8 -38.27 -3.96 23.40
CA THR A 8 -38.08 -4.65 24.67
C THR A 8 -39.16 -4.20 25.66
N PRO A 9 -39.38 -4.91 26.77
CA PRO A 9 -40.38 -4.51 27.77
C PRO A 9 -40.17 -3.09 28.36
N GLN A 10 -38.98 -2.52 28.20
CA GLN A 10 -38.60 -1.21 28.77
C GLN A 10 -38.41 -0.12 27.69
N GLY A 11 -38.68 -0.42 26.42
CA GLY A 11 -38.54 0.56 25.32
C GLY A 11 -38.14 -0.10 24.00
N PHE A 12 -37.38 0.59 23.17
CA PHE A 12 -36.83 0.00 21.94
C PHE A 12 -35.40 0.49 21.73
N PHE A 13 -34.57 -0.34 21.11
CA PHE A 13 -33.24 0.06 20.65
C PHE A 13 -33.20 0.01 19.13
N SER A 14 -32.49 0.97 18.53
CA SER A 14 -32.27 1.05 17.08
C SER A 14 -30.86 0.55 16.75
N GLU A 15 -30.77 -0.39 15.82
CA GLU A 15 -29.51 -0.91 15.30
C GLU A 15 -29.31 -0.45 13.86
N LEU A 16 -28.07 -0.03 13.58
CA LEU A 16 -27.63 0.54 12.31
C LEU A 16 -26.81 -0.50 11.56
N GLU A 17 -27.39 -1.08 10.51
CA GLU A 17 -26.67 -2.01 9.65
C GLU A 17 -26.45 -1.41 8.27
N TYR A 18 -25.18 -1.43 7.83
CA TYR A 18 -24.81 -1.03 6.48
C TYR A 18 -24.22 -2.22 5.73
N LYS A 19 -24.79 -2.52 4.56
CA LYS A 19 -24.19 -3.46 3.61
C LYS A 19 -23.07 -2.73 2.89
N VAL A 20 -21.82 -3.15 3.11
CA VAL A 20 -20.66 -2.68 2.34
C VAL A 20 -20.91 -3.02 0.87
N GLN A 21 -21.05 -2.01 0.02
CA GLN A 21 -21.11 -2.23 -1.42
C GLN A 21 -19.70 -2.53 -1.91
N LYS A 22 -19.51 -3.69 -2.56
CA LYS A 22 -18.28 -3.96 -3.29
C LYS A 22 -18.23 -2.99 -4.47
N ILE A 23 -17.28 -2.07 -4.46
CA ILE A 23 -16.95 -1.26 -5.63
C ILE A 23 -16.21 -2.20 -6.58
N SER A 24 -16.86 -2.59 -7.67
CA SER A 24 -16.20 -3.29 -8.77
C SER A 24 -15.22 -2.30 -9.40
N VAL A 25 -13.94 -2.38 -9.04
CA VAL A 25 -12.89 -1.73 -9.83
C VAL A 25 -12.66 -2.65 -11.03
N GLU A 26 -13.53 -2.54 -12.02
CA GLU A 26 -13.23 -3.00 -13.37
C GLU A 26 -12.24 -2.02 -13.97
N ASN A 27 -10.96 -2.27 -13.74
CA ASN A 27 -9.85 -1.79 -14.58
C ASN A 27 -8.76 -2.86 -14.52
N ILE A 28 -9.08 -4.02 -15.08
CA ILE A 28 -8.05 -4.91 -15.61
C ILE A 28 -7.87 -4.48 -17.06
N THR A 29 -6.61 -4.24 -17.42
CA THR A 29 -6.05 -3.85 -18.73
C THR A 29 -5.78 -2.35 -18.93
N THR A 30 -4.58 -2.08 -19.46
CA THR A 30 -4.01 -0.77 -19.87
C THR A 30 -3.24 -0.01 -18.79
N PHE A 31 -2.20 -0.60 -18.20
CA PHE A 31 -1.17 0.21 -17.50
C PHE A 31 0.24 -0.41 -17.57
N ASN A 32 0.51 -1.20 -18.62
CA ASN A 32 1.87 -1.64 -18.96
C ASN A 32 2.61 -0.58 -19.81
N GLU A 33 2.06 0.63 -19.98
CA GLU A 33 2.63 1.69 -20.83
C GLU A 33 3.03 2.97 -20.08
N GLU A 34 2.82 3.07 -18.76
CA GLU A 34 3.31 4.22 -17.97
C GLU A 34 4.58 3.93 -17.16
N LEU A 35 5.25 2.80 -17.42
CA LEU A 35 6.55 2.51 -16.79
C LEU A 35 7.72 3.25 -17.46
N ASN A 36 7.48 4.07 -18.49
CA ASN A 36 8.55 4.63 -19.31
C ASN A 36 8.45 6.13 -19.66
N ASP A 37 7.49 6.89 -19.13
CA ASP A 37 7.34 8.32 -19.51
C ASP A 37 7.42 9.28 -18.32
N GLY A 38 8.56 9.23 -17.64
CA GLY A 38 8.84 10.14 -16.53
C GLY A 38 10.33 10.25 -16.25
N VAL A 39 11.15 10.17 -17.30
CA VAL A 39 12.56 10.49 -17.18
C VAL A 39 12.65 12.00 -17.00
N ASN A 40 12.83 12.41 -15.74
CA ASN A 40 13.37 13.71 -15.35
C ASN A 40 12.43 14.93 -15.49
N ASP A 41 11.50 15.11 -14.55
CA ASP A 41 11.15 16.48 -14.14
C ASP A 41 10.75 16.59 -12.68
N GLY A 42 11.39 17.50 -11.95
CA GLY A 42 11.06 17.85 -10.57
C GLY A 42 11.72 16.95 -9.51
N VAL A 43 12.84 17.40 -8.99
CA VAL A 43 13.70 16.76 -7.95
C VAL A 43 12.96 16.38 -6.63
N ASN A 44 11.68 16.70 -6.50
CA ASN A 44 10.81 16.33 -5.37
C ASN A 44 9.75 15.26 -5.74
N ASP A 45 9.29 15.21 -6.99
CA ASP A 45 8.25 14.26 -7.44
C ASP A 45 8.81 12.84 -7.60
N GLY A 46 10.03 12.69 -8.11
CA GLY A 46 10.68 11.38 -8.26
C GLY A 46 10.92 10.62 -6.94
N VAL A 47 10.97 11.32 -5.79
CA VAL A 47 11.14 10.68 -4.48
C VAL A 47 9.82 10.08 -3.98
N ASN A 48 8.71 10.79 -4.15
CA ASN A 48 7.38 10.29 -3.80
C ASN A 48 7.01 9.09 -4.70
N ASP A 49 7.37 9.17 -5.98
CA ASP A 49 7.11 8.09 -6.93
C ASP A 49 7.92 6.84 -6.64
N GLY A 50 9.19 6.97 -6.26
CA GLY A 50 10.00 5.83 -5.81
C GLY A 50 9.44 5.10 -4.57
N VAL A 51 8.95 5.86 -3.61
CA VAL A 51 8.27 5.31 -2.41
C VAL A 51 6.99 4.58 -2.80
N LYS A 52 6.19 5.11 -3.73
CA LYS A 52 5.00 4.45 -4.27
C LYS A 52 5.34 3.16 -5.04
N ILE A 53 6.42 3.15 -5.83
CA ILE A 53 6.88 1.96 -6.56
C ILE A 53 7.21 0.83 -5.58
N ILE A 54 8.00 1.08 -4.53
CA ILE A 54 8.32 0.06 -3.52
C ILE A 54 7.07 -0.42 -2.80
N TYR A 55 6.17 0.50 -2.43
CA TYR A 55 4.91 0.12 -1.80
C TYR A 55 4.11 -0.85 -2.67
N LYS A 56 3.94 -0.53 -3.96
CA LYS A 56 3.25 -1.40 -4.93
C LYS A 56 3.96 -2.75 -5.08
N LEU A 57 5.29 -2.77 -5.13
CA LEU A 57 6.07 -4.00 -5.24
C LEU A 57 5.92 -4.91 -4.01
N ILE A 58 5.94 -4.35 -2.81
CA ILE A 58 5.69 -5.10 -1.57
C ILE A 58 4.23 -5.55 -1.50
N GLN A 59 3.30 -4.77 -2.07
CA GLN A 59 1.89 -5.13 -2.16
C GLN A 59 1.66 -6.32 -3.10
N SER A 60 2.33 -6.36 -4.24
CA SER A 60 2.25 -7.48 -5.20
C SER A 60 3.02 -8.71 -4.74
N SER A 61 4.12 -8.52 -4.00
CA SER A 61 4.99 -9.60 -3.52
C SER A 61 5.33 -9.43 -2.03
N PRO A 62 4.40 -9.77 -1.12
CA PRO A 62 4.66 -9.72 0.32
C PRO A 62 5.80 -10.65 0.73
N GLY A 63 6.71 -10.18 1.57
CA GLY A 63 7.90 -10.94 1.97
C GLY A 63 9.10 -10.78 1.03
N ILE A 64 9.04 -9.86 0.07
CA ILE A 64 10.19 -9.51 -0.77
C ILE A 64 11.31 -8.88 0.07
N ASN A 65 12.55 -9.25 -0.22
CA ASN A 65 13.74 -8.75 0.47
C ASN A 65 14.41 -7.58 -0.29
N THR A 66 15.29 -6.83 0.39
CA THR A 66 15.98 -5.68 -0.20
C THR A 66 16.75 -6.05 -1.47
N THR A 67 17.40 -7.21 -1.52
CA THR A 67 18.16 -7.65 -2.70
C THR A 67 17.30 -7.99 -3.90
N GLN A 68 16.09 -8.49 -3.69
CA GLN A 68 15.11 -8.76 -4.74
C GLN A 68 14.55 -7.43 -5.26
N ILE A 69 14.21 -6.50 -4.37
CA ILE A 69 13.74 -5.16 -4.79
C ILE A 69 14.80 -4.45 -5.66
N LEU A 70 16.09 -4.58 -5.35
CA LEU A 70 17.18 -4.02 -6.17
C LEU A 70 17.34 -4.66 -7.56
N LYS A 71 16.84 -5.90 -7.74
CA LYS A 71 16.85 -6.56 -9.06
C LYS A 71 15.66 -6.12 -9.91
N GLU A 72 14.53 -5.85 -9.25
CA GLU A 72 13.30 -5.41 -9.91
C GLU A 72 13.34 -3.92 -10.28
N ILE A 73 14.13 -3.12 -9.57
CA ILE A 73 14.23 -1.67 -9.78
C ILE A 73 15.70 -1.28 -9.94
N GLU A 74 16.04 -0.62 -11.05
CA GLU A 74 17.39 -0.15 -11.36
C GLU A 74 17.75 1.13 -10.58
N VAL A 75 17.78 1.03 -9.24
CA VAL A 75 18.14 2.13 -8.34
C VAL A 75 19.31 1.76 -7.44
N SER A 76 20.02 2.78 -6.95
CA SER A 76 21.08 2.56 -5.97
C SER A 76 20.53 1.99 -4.66
N LYS A 77 21.32 1.12 -4.01
CA LYS A 77 21.01 0.57 -2.68
C LYS A 77 20.69 1.67 -1.66
N ARG A 78 21.43 2.78 -1.69
CA ARG A 78 21.22 3.95 -0.81
C ARG A 78 19.85 4.59 -1.03
N THR A 79 19.39 4.69 -2.28
CA THR A 79 18.08 5.24 -2.63
C THR A 79 16.95 4.34 -2.13
N LEU A 80 17.08 3.03 -2.38
CA LEU A 80 16.12 2.03 -1.88
C LEU A 80 16.00 2.07 -0.35
N GLU A 81 17.13 2.07 0.37
CA GLU A 81 17.14 2.13 1.83
C GLU A 81 16.49 3.42 2.36
N ARG A 82 16.71 4.56 1.68
CA ARG A 82 16.05 5.82 2.01
C ARG A 82 14.54 5.71 1.89
N TRP A 83 14.03 5.15 0.79
CA TRP A 83 12.59 4.97 0.56
C TRP A 83 11.95 3.97 1.52
N ILE A 84 12.62 2.83 1.79
CA ILE A 84 12.17 1.86 2.81
C ILE A 84 12.10 2.53 4.19
N ARG A 85 13.10 3.35 4.55
CA ARG A 85 13.10 4.08 5.82
C ARG A 85 11.90 5.02 5.94
N GLU A 86 11.52 5.66 4.85
CA GLU A 86 10.35 6.55 4.82
C GLU A 86 9.04 5.78 5.02
N LEU A 87 8.84 4.67 4.30
CA LEU A 87 7.68 3.79 4.47
C LEU A 87 7.58 3.23 5.88
N ARG A 88 8.71 2.83 6.46
CA ARG A 88 8.79 2.34 7.84
C ARG A 88 8.51 3.45 8.86
N LYS A 89 9.03 4.66 8.66
CA LYS A 89 8.75 5.83 9.52
C LYS A 89 7.26 6.17 9.54
N ARG A 90 6.58 5.98 8.41
CA ARG A 90 5.13 6.16 8.26
C ARG A 90 4.32 4.95 8.76
N ASN A 91 4.95 3.90 9.30
CA ASN A 91 4.32 2.62 9.71
C ASN A 91 3.48 1.97 8.59
N ILE A 92 3.91 2.14 7.33
CA ILE A 92 3.24 1.55 6.17
C ILE A 92 3.75 0.12 5.95
N ILE A 93 5.05 -0.11 6.15
CA ILE A 93 5.69 -1.42 6.00
C ILE A 93 6.48 -1.83 7.24
N GLU A 94 6.69 -3.13 7.40
CA GLU A 94 7.52 -3.73 8.43
C GLU A 94 8.29 -4.92 7.87
N PHE A 95 9.52 -5.12 8.37
CA PHE A 95 10.31 -6.29 8.05
C PHE A 95 9.95 -7.44 8.99
N LYS A 96 9.61 -8.61 8.44
CA LYS A 96 9.29 -9.82 9.22
C LYS A 96 10.19 -10.98 8.80
N GLY A 97 10.56 -11.81 9.78
CA GLY A 97 11.43 -12.97 9.58
C GLY A 97 12.89 -12.70 9.94
N ALA A 98 13.77 -13.66 9.62
CA ALA A 98 15.20 -13.55 9.95
C ALA A 98 15.88 -12.49 9.06
N PRO A 99 16.90 -11.75 9.54
CA PRO A 99 17.51 -10.65 8.78
C PRO A 99 18.02 -11.01 7.38
N LYS A 100 18.38 -12.28 7.14
CA LYS A 100 18.91 -12.78 5.86
C LYS A 100 17.84 -13.35 4.91
N THR A 101 16.70 -13.80 5.42
CA THR A 101 15.67 -14.53 4.65
C THR A 101 14.28 -13.93 4.77
N GLY A 102 14.08 -13.04 5.73
CA GLY A 102 12.86 -12.27 5.92
C GLY A 102 12.70 -11.21 4.85
N GLY A 103 11.57 -10.53 4.90
CA GLY A 103 11.19 -9.54 3.91
C GLY A 103 10.17 -8.55 4.43
N TYR A 104 9.78 -7.62 3.56
CA TYR A 104 8.89 -6.54 3.92
C TYR A 104 7.42 -6.92 3.69
N TYR A 105 6.56 -6.44 4.58
CA TYR A 105 5.12 -6.62 4.55
C TYR A 105 4.42 -5.30 4.81
N ILE A 106 3.23 -5.11 4.23
CA ILE A 106 2.40 -3.93 4.48
C ILE A 106 1.67 -4.10 5.82
N VAL A 107 1.76 -3.09 6.68
CA VAL A 107 1.15 -3.03 8.01
C VAL A 107 -0.06 -2.12 8.03
N SER A 108 0.00 -0.97 7.33
CA SER A 108 -1.11 -0.02 7.24
C SER A 108 -1.56 0.15 5.80
N LYS A 109 -2.83 -0.12 5.52
CA LYS A 109 -3.47 0.10 4.21
C LYS A 109 -4.01 1.53 4.05
N ASN A 110 -3.35 2.53 4.66
CA ASN A 110 -3.73 3.90 4.39
C ASN A 110 -3.00 4.35 3.11
N PRO A 111 -3.70 4.57 1.98
CA PRO A 111 -3.04 5.01 0.75
C PRO A 111 -2.29 6.31 1.04
N ILE A 112 -1.06 6.40 0.53
CA ILE A 112 -0.25 7.62 0.60
C ILE A 112 -1.06 8.70 -0.10
N LYS A 113 -1.71 9.58 0.68
CA LYS A 113 -2.40 10.75 0.13
C LYS A 113 -1.32 11.73 -0.34
N ASN A 114 -1.47 12.17 -1.59
CA ASN A 114 -0.69 13.28 -2.17
C ASN A 114 -0.91 14.55 -1.35
#